data_AF-A0A941ZP25-F1
#
_entry.id   AF-A0A941ZP25-F1
#
_cell.length_a   1.000
_cell.length_b   1.000
_cell.length_c   1.000
_cell.angle_alpha   90.00
_cell.angle_beta   90.00
_cell.angle_gamma   90.00
#
_symmetry.space_group_name_H-M   'P 1'
#
loop_
_entity.id
_entity.type
_entity.pdbx_description
1 polymer ?
#
loop_
_entity_poly.entity_id
_entity_poly.type
_entity_poly.pdbx_seq_one_letter_code
_entity_poly.pdbx_strand_id
1 'polypeptide(L)' 'DYEFQLAGMNRKMYPEVETVFMTPGEEYMFVSATLVREISVMGGDVSKFVSPEVARRLKTKIKDLGGK' A
#
# COMPACT_ATOMS: atom_id res chain seq x y z
N ASP A 1 10.70 8.46 -9.08
CA ASP A 1 10.79 8.58 -10.56
C ASP A 1 9.83 7.69 -11.32
N TYR A 2 9.50 6.49 -10.81
CA TYR A 2 8.59 5.55 -11.48
C TYR A 2 7.25 6.20 -11.86
N GLU A 3 6.62 6.90 -10.92
CA GLU A 3 5.30 7.51 -11.12
C GLU A 3 5.35 8.70 -12.08
N PHE A 4 6.47 9.44 -12.12
CA PHE A 4 6.67 10.52 -13.08
C PHE A 4 6.82 9.99 -14.51
N GLN A 5 7.56 8.90 -14.70
CA GLN A 5 7.66 8.23 -16.00
C GLN A 5 6.30 7.71 -16.45
N LEU A 6 5.54 7.10 -15.54
CA LEU A 6 4.20 6.60 -15.82
C LEU A 6 3.23 7.73 -16.21
N ALA A 7 3.23 8.83 -15.47
CA ALA A 7 2.42 10.01 -15.79
C ALA A 7 2.77 10.58 -17.18
N GLY A 8 4.07 10.63 -17.52
CA GLY A 8 4.54 11.07 -18.83
C GLY A 8 4.08 10.16 -19.98
N MET A 9 4.04 8.85 -19.76
CA MET A 9 3.49 7.89 -20.72
C MET A 9 1.97 8.06 -20.87
N ASN A 10 1.24 8.16 -19.75
CA ASN A 10 -0.21 8.32 -19.74
C ASN A 10 -0.64 9.58 -20.48
N ARG A 11 0.08 10.70 -20.31
CA ARG A 11 -0.21 11.94 -21.04
C ARG A 11 -0.11 11.80 -22.56
N LYS A 12 0.76 10.92 -23.06
CA LYS A 12 0.89 10.64 -24.50
C LYS A 12 -0.19 9.70 -25.02
N MET A 13 -0.58 8.71 -24.21
CA MET A 13 -1.57 7.70 -24.58
C MET A 13 -3.01 8.20 -24.42
N TYR A 14 -3.26 9.03 -23.40
CA TYR A 14 -4.57 9.56 -23.01
C TYR A 14 -4.46 11.06 -22.68
N PRO A 15 -4.40 11.93 -23.71
CA PRO A 15 -4.17 13.37 -23.52
C PRO A 15 -5.27 14.09 -22.72
N GLU A 16 -6.46 13.51 -22.63
CA GLU A 16 -7.62 14.00 -21.89
C GLU A 16 -7.55 13.73 -20.38
N VAL A 17 -6.58 12.92 -19.94
CA VAL A 17 -6.42 12.53 -18.54
C VAL A 17 -5.23 13.26 -17.91
N GLU A 18 -5.46 13.89 -16.77
CA GLU A 18 -4.41 14.52 -15.96
C GLU A 18 -4.04 13.66 -14.75
N THR A 19 -2.74 13.49 -14.51
CA THR A 19 -2.22 12.84 -13.30
C THR A 19 -1.83 13.90 -12.28
N VAL A 20 -2.47 13.88 -11.11
CA VAL A 20 -2.18 14.79 -9.99
C VAL A 20 -1.47 14.03 -8.88
N PHE A 21 -0.37 14.61 -8.40
CA PHE A 21 0.38 14.08 -7.26
C PHE A 21 -0.05 14.78 -5.98
N MET A 22 -0.30 14.00 -4.93
CA MET A 22 -0.64 14.50 -3.60
C MET A 22 0.28 13.87 -2.58
N THR A 23 0.76 14.68 -1.63
CA THR A 23 1.54 14.19 -0.49
C THR A 23 0.59 13.64 0.57
N PRO A 24 0.88 12.46 1.15
CA PRO A 24 0.09 11.94 2.26
C PRO A 24 0.27 12.80 3.52
N GLY A 25 -0.58 12.57 4.52
CA GLY A 25 -0.35 13.07 5.88
C GLY A 25 0.97 12.56 6.46
N GLU A 26 1.56 13.33 7.38
CA GLU A 26 2.86 13.04 7.97
C GLU A 26 2.90 11.66 8.64
N GLU A 27 1.80 11.27 9.28
CA GLU A 27 1.62 9.99 9.95
C GLU A 27 1.64 8.77 9.00
N TYR A 28 1.49 9.00 7.69
CA TYR A 28 1.44 7.95 6.67
C TYR A 28 2.64 7.97 5.71
N MET A 29 3.59 8.89 5.88
CA MET A 29 4.71 9.10 4.94
C MET A 29 5.60 7.85 4.76
N PHE A 30 5.68 6.99 5.78
CA PHE A 30 6.55 5.81 5.80
C PHE A 30 5.79 4.48 5.65
N VAL A 31 4.49 4.51 5.39
CA VAL A 31 3.69 3.29 5.29
C VAL A 31 3.94 2.60 3.95
N SER A 32 4.43 1.36 4.00
CA SER A 32 4.61 0.50 2.83
C SER A 32 3.80 -0.78 2.97
N ALA A 33 2.97 -1.09 1.97
CA ALA A 33 2.17 -2.31 1.94
C ALA A 33 3.04 -3.58 1.96
N THR A 34 4.27 -3.52 1.44
CA THR A 34 5.22 -4.64 1.49
C THR A 34 5.68 -4.87 2.93
N LEU A 35 6.14 -3.82 3.62
CA LEU A 35 6.57 -3.93 5.02
C LEU A 35 5.43 -4.37 5.94
N VAL A 36 4.23 -3.82 5.76
CA VAL A 36 3.04 -4.21 6.53
C VAL A 36 2.75 -5.71 6.36
N ARG A 37 2.83 -6.24 5.13
CA ARG A 37 2.61 -7.67 4.88
C ARG A 37 3.69 -8.53 5.51
N GLU A 38 4.96 -8.15 5.41
CA GLU A 38 6.08 -8.88 6.02
C GLU A 38 5.96 -8.95 7.55
N ILE A 39 5.73 -7.80 8.21
CA ILE A 39 5.50 -7.74 9.66
C ILE A 39 4.34 -8.64 10.06
N SER A 40 3.24 -8.60 9.30
CA SER A 40 2.07 -9.43 9.59
C SER A 40 2.39 -10.92 9.48
N VAL A 41 3.13 -11.35 8.45
CA VAL A 41 3.55 -12.76 8.26
C VAL A 41 4.49 -13.23 9.38
N MET A 42 5.28 -12.33 9.95
CA MET A 42 6.13 -12.61 11.12
C MET A 42 5.36 -12.61 12.45
N GLY A 43 4.04 -12.42 12.43
CA GLY A 43 3.19 -12.37 13.63
C GLY A 43 3.20 -11.03 14.37
N GLY A 44 3.75 -9.97 13.76
CA GLY A 44 3.74 -8.62 14.33
C GLY A 44 2.38 -7.93 14.22
N ASP A 45 2.11 -6.99 15.13
CA ASP A 45 0.90 -6.16 15.08
C ASP A 45 1.08 -4.98 14.12
N VAL A 46 0.17 -4.89 13.14
CA VAL A 46 0.13 -3.82 12.13
C VAL A 46 -1.10 -2.91 12.27
N SER A 47 -1.86 -3.04 13.35
CA SER A 47 -3.11 -2.28 13.59
C SER A 47 -2.95 -0.76 13.50
N LYS A 48 -1.73 -0.23 13.73
CA LYS A 48 -1.41 1.20 13.62
C LYS A 48 -1.22 1.70 12.18
N PHE A 49 -1.00 0.79 11.23
CA PHE A 49 -0.67 1.13 9.84
C PHE A 49 -1.82 0.87 8.86
N VAL A 50 -2.89 0.22 9.31
CA VAL A 50 -4.02 -0.17 8.47
C VAL A 50 -5.34 0.02 9.21
N SER A 51 -6.43 0.13 8.46
CA SER A 51 -7.76 0.16 9.07
C SER A 51 -8.09 -1.18 9.77
N PRO A 52 -8.99 -1.17 10.77
CA PRO A 52 -9.37 -2.40 11.49
C PRO A 52 -9.90 -3.51 10.58
N GLU A 53 -10.60 -3.14 9.50
CA GLU A 53 -11.07 -4.11 8.51
C GLU A 53 -9.92 -4.80 7.78
N VAL A 54 -8.90 -4.04 7.36
CA VAL A 54 -7.73 -4.57 6.67
C VAL A 54 -6.90 -5.44 7.62
N ALA A 55 -6.72 -5.03 8.88
CA ALA A 55 -6.03 -5.83 9.89
C ALA A 55 -6.71 -7.21 10.08
N ARG A 56 -8.05 -7.24 10.15
CA ARG A 56 -8.81 -8.50 10.24
C ARG A 56 -8.60 -9.38 9.01
N ARG A 57 -8.67 -8.81 7.81
CA ARG A 57 -8.48 -9.57 6.56
C ARG A 57 -7.04 -10.10 6.44
N LEU A 58 -6.04 -9.32 6.85
CA LEU A 58 -4.64 -9.75 6.85
C LEU A 58 -4.44 -10.97 7.76
N LYS A 59 -4.99 -10.94 8.98
CA LYS A 59 -4.93 -12.09 9.90
C LYS A 59 -5.53 -13.37 9.30
N THR A 60 -6.71 -13.27 8.68
CA THR A 60 -7.34 -14.42 8.00
C THR A 60 -6.45 -14.94 6.88
N LYS A 61 -5.96 -14.04 6.01
CA LYS A 61 -5.12 -14.41 4.87
C LYS A 61 -3.82 -15.11 5.28
N ILE A 62 -3.19 -14.69 6.37
CA ILE A 62 -1.94 -15.29 6.86
C ILE A 62 -2.17 -16.70 7.42
N LYS A 63 -3.29 -16.91 8.11
CA LYS A 63 -3.71 -18.23 8.57
C LYS A 63 -3.94 -19.20 7.39
N ASP A 64 -4.53 -18.72 6.31
CA ASP A 64 -4.76 -19.52 5.09
C ASP A 64 -3.46 -19.88 4.36
N LEU A 65 -2.42 -19.06 4.48
CA LEU A 65 -1.09 -19.29 3.88
C LEU A 65 -0.22 -20.26 4.69
N GLY A 66 -0.75 -20.88 5.76
CA GLY A 66 0.01 -21.76 6.64
C GLY A 66 1.05 -21.02 7.50
N GLY A 67 0.93 -19.69 7.61
CA GLY A 67 1.66 -18.91 8.60
C GLY A 67 1.23 -19.33 10.00
N LYS A 68 2.22 -19.53 10.90
CA LYS A 68 1.97 -19.87 12.31
C LYS A 68 1.05 -18.85 12.98
#